data_AF-A0A8H6FRX2-F1
#
_entry.id   AF-A0A8H6FRX2-F1
#
_cell.length_a   1.000
_cell.length_b   1.000
_cell.length_c   1.000
_cell.angle_alpha   90.00
_cell.angle_beta   90.00
_cell.angle_gamma   90.00
#
_symmetry.space_group_name_H-M   'P 1'
#
loop_
_entity.id
_entity.type
_entity.pdbx_description
1 polymer ?
#
loop_
_entity_poly.entity_id
_entity_poly.type
_entity_poly.pdbx_seq_one_letter_code
_entity_poly.pdbx_strand_id
1 'polypeptide(L)'
;MSDLVDTNTHFLDGFRELLQRKEDEDWGAKLEHFCETFWLHLDDNPSPTLEVINAFIDVLLEKESFAVARLLIPEFRGELSSKLENETKQSVMDHTAHLRAEQKNMEKTTPSKFDDPLYRAEKEVFHEAEMYRAGLLLYYQGNLSKTERAEIQKWSAARPGCMREMDGAVGTEMNDLRTSEDEDKEDIIPAGASRKRRKKEEGAVKG
;
A
#
# COMPACT_ATOMS: atom_id res chain seq x y z
N MET A 1 -38.78 19.37 -10.94
CA MET A 1 -37.89 19.78 -12.05
C MET A 1 -36.65 20.54 -11.58
N SER A 2 -36.59 21.06 -10.34
CA SER A 2 -35.40 21.76 -9.82
C SER A 2 -34.26 20.80 -9.42
N ASP A 3 -34.60 19.72 -8.72
CA ASP A 3 -33.60 18.81 -8.10
C ASP A 3 -32.69 18.06 -9.09
N LEU A 4 -33.08 18.00 -10.37
CA LEU A 4 -32.40 17.26 -11.45
C LEU A 4 -31.24 18.05 -12.07
N VAL A 5 -31.35 19.38 -12.04
CA VAL A 5 -30.27 20.28 -12.49
C VAL A 5 -29.18 20.30 -11.42
N ASP A 6 -29.59 20.29 -10.14
CA ASP A 6 -28.70 20.36 -8.99
C ASP A 6 -27.76 19.14 -8.89
N THR A 7 -28.24 17.93 -9.18
CA THR A 7 -27.39 16.72 -9.17
C THR A 7 -26.34 16.74 -10.28
N ASN A 8 -26.70 17.16 -11.49
CA ASN A 8 -25.78 17.27 -12.62
C ASN A 8 -24.68 18.30 -12.37
N THR A 9 -25.04 19.46 -11.81
CA THR A 9 -24.05 20.47 -11.40
C THR A 9 -23.18 19.97 -10.26
N HIS A 10 -23.73 19.23 -9.30
CA HIS A 10 -22.98 18.66 -8.19
C HIS A 10 -21.92 17.65 -8.66
N PHE A 11 -22.24 16.79 -9.63
CA PHE A 11 -21.25 15.87 -10.21
C PHE A 11 -20.15 16.61 -10.96
N LEU A 12 -20.48 17.63 -11.75
CA LEU A 12 -19.49 18.47 -12.43
C LEU A 12 -18.59 19.24 -11.45
N ASP A 13 -19.15 19.71 -10.35
CA ASP A 13 -18.40 20.45 -9.34
C ASP A 13 -17.51 19.52 -8.51
N GLY A 14 -18.01 18.35 -8.11
CA GLY A 14 -17.19 17.31 -7.48
C GLY A 14 -16.07 16.81 -8.41
N PHE A 15 -16.35 16.72 -9.70
CA PHE A 15 -15.36 16.36 -10.72
C PHE A 15 -14.30 17.46 -10.91
N ARG A 16 -14.70 18.73 -10.95
CA ARG A 16 -13.77 19.86 -10.98
C ARG A 16 -12.90 19.92 -9.73
N GLU A 17 -13.47 19.63 -8.56
CA GLU A 17 -12.71 19.59 -7.32
C GLU A 17 -11.67 18.46 -7.33
N LEU A 18 -12.03 17.28 -7.83
CA LEU A 18 -11.12 16.16 -8.06
C LEU A 18 -9.96 16.52 -8.98
N LEU A 19 -10.23 17.23 -10.08
CA LEU A 19 -9.21 17.64 -11.04
C LEU A 19 -8.27 18.73 -10.51
N GLN A 20 -8.79 19.66 -9.71
CA GLN A 20 -8.00 20.76 -9.15
C GLN A 20 -7.04 20.32 -8.05
N ARG A 21 -7.31 19.18 -7.41
CA ARG A 21 -6.57 18.71 -6.22
C ARG A 21 -5.96 17.33 -6.41
N LYS A 22 -5.30 17.11 -7.56
CA LYS A 22 -4.61 15.85 -7.83
C LYS A 22 -3.45 15.56 -6.87
N GLU A 23 -2.94 16.59 -6.18
CA GLU A 23 -1.86 16.48 -5.20
C GLU A 23 -2.35 16.21 -3.76
N ASP A 24 -3.66 16.16 -3.51
CA ASP A 24 -4.19 15.82 -2.19
C ASP A 24 -3.88 14.34 -1.86
N GLU A 25 -3.47 14.07 -0.61
CA GLU A 25 -3.20 12.69 -0.13
C GLU A 25 -4.41 11.75 -0.30
N ASP A 26 -5.63 12.30 -0.23
CA ASP A 26 -6.89 11.57 -0.35
C ASP A 26 -7.46 11.51 -1.79
N TRP A 27 -6.72 11.99 -2.80
CA TRP A 27 -7.23 12.10 -4.16
C TRP A 27 -7.71 10.74 -4.71
N GLY A 28 -6.95 9.68 -4.48
CA GLY A 28 -7.30 8.33 -4.92
C GLY A 28 -8.63 7.85 -4.34
N ALA A 29 -8.84 8.02 -3.04
CA ALA A 29 -10.09 7.62 -2.38
C ALA A 29 -11.31 8.42 -2.88
N LYS A 30 -11.13 9.72 -3.16
CA LYS A 30 -12.19 10.55 -3.74
C LYS A 30 -12.53 10.11 -5.17
N LEU A 31 -11.51 9.80 -5.98
CA LEU A 31 -11.70 9.29 -7.34
C LEU A 31 -12.42 7.94 -7.30
N GLU A 32 -12.04 7.07 -6.36
CA GLU A 32 -12.69 5.77 -6.16
C GLU A 32 -14.19 5.93 -5.91
N HIS A 33 -14.55 6.72 -4.90
CA HIS A 33 -15.95 6.96 -4.56
C HIS A 33 -16.72 7.59 -5.73
N PHE A 34 -16.08 8.50 -6.46
CA PHE A 34 -16.69 9.14 -7.63
C PHE A 34 -16.94 8.14 -8.76
N CYS A 35 -15.96 7.30 -9.11
CA CYS A 35 -16.09 6.30 -10.17
C CYS A 35 -17.25 5.34 -9.90
N GLU A 36 -17.37 4.83 -8.67
CA GLU A 36 -18.47 3.94 -8.28
C GLU A 36 -19.82 4.64 -8.38
N THR A 37 -19.94 5.82 -7.77
CA THR A 37 -21.20 6.57 -7.72
C THR A 37 -21.65 7.02 -9.11
N PHE A 38 -20.72 7.55 -9.91
CA PHE A 38 -21.01 8.04 -11.25
C PHE A 38 -21.39 6.88 -12.19
N TRP A 39 -20.70 5.75 -12.12
CA TRP A 39 -21.02 4.58 -12.95
C TRP A 39 -22.42 4.04 -12.66
N LEU A 40 -22.85 4.01 -11.40
CA LEU A 40 -24.21 3.64 -11.04
C LEU A 40 -25.22 4.68 -11.54
N HIS A 41 -24.91 5.96 -11.39
CA HIS A 41 -25.82 7.04 -11.78
C HIS A 41 -26.06 7.12 -13.30
N LEU A 42 -25.17 6.57 -14.13
CA LEU A 42 -25.41 6.48 -15.57
C LEU A 42 -26.66 5.68 -15.94
N ASP A 43 -27.11 4.75 -15.08
CA ASP A 43 -28.34 3.96 -15.28
C ASP A 43 -29.60 4.67 -14.77
N ASP A 44 -29.46 5.74 -14.00
CA ASP A 44 -30.58 6.47 -13.41
C ASP A 44 -31.25 7.41 -14.42
N ASN A 45 -32.52 7.75 -14.13
CA ASN A 45 -33.22 8.83 -14.80
C ASN A 45 -33.37 10.01 -13.82
N PRO A 46 -32.80 11.18 -14.14
CA PRO A 46 -32.25 11.59 -15.42
C PRO A 46 -30.80 11.11 -15.59
N SER A 47 -30.44 10.75 -16.81
CA SER A 47 -29.05 10.46 -17.12
C SER A 47 -28.21 11.75 -17.03
N PRO A 48 -26.91 11.66 -16.66
CA PRO A 48 -26.02 12.80 -16.65
C PRO A 48 -25.95 13.53 -17.99
N THR A 49 -25.66 14.84 -17.96
CA THR A 49 -25.48 15.58 -19.20
C THR A 49 -24.25 15.10 -19.96
N LEU A 50 -24.26 15.26 -21.30
CA LEU A 50 -23.14 14.87 -22.16
C LEU A 50 -21.81 15.54 -21.75
N GLU A 51 -21.87 16.76 -21.22
CA GLU A 51 -20.71 17.47 -20.70
C GLU A 51 -20.06 16.74 -19.52
N VAL A 52 -20.87 16.23 -18.58
CA VAL A 52 -20.35 15.46 -17.43
C VAL A 52 -19.75 14.14 -17.89
N ILE A 53 -20.41 13.47 -18.83
CA ILE A 53 -19.95 12.19 -19.38
C ILE A 53 -18.60 12.37 -20.09
N ASN A 54 -18.47 13.40 -20.92
CA ASN A 54 -17.21 13.69 -21.62
C ASN A 54 -16.10 14.04 -20.64
N ALA A 55 -16.38 14.85 -19.63
CA ALA A 55 -15.41 15.17 -18.59
C ALA A 55 -14.92 13.89 -17.89
N PHE A 56 -15.83 13.00 -17.51
CA PHE A 56 -15.49 11.71 -16.92
C PHE A 56 -14.62 10.85 -17.84
N ILE A 57 -14.93 10.78 -19.14
CA ILE A 57 -14.11 10.10 -20.13
C ILE A 57 -12.70 10.68 -20.14
N ASP A 58 -12.55 12.00 -20.15
CA ASP A 58 -11.22 12.65 -20.19
C ASP A 58 -10.34 12.25 -19.00
N VAL A 59 -10.91 12.11 -17.78
CA VAL A 59 -10.16 11.59 -16.63
C VAL A 59 -9.82 10.12 -16.80
N LEU A 60 -10.76 9.30 -17.30
CA LEU A 60 -10.48 7.88 -17.55
C LEU A 60 -9.44 7.65 -18.65
N LEU A 61 -9.13 8.64 -19.49
CA LEU A 61 -8.05 8.54 -20.46
C LEU A 61 -6.66 8.62 -19.80
N GLU A 62 -6.56 9.09 -18.55
CA GLU A 62 -5.33 9.02 -17.77
C GLU A 62 -5.09 7.60 -17.22
N LYS A 63 -3.87 7.07 -17.41
CA LYS A 63 -3.56 5.66 -17.07
C LYS A 63 -3.77 5.32 -15.59
N GLU A 64 -3.40 6.22 -14.68
CA GLU A 64 -3.53 6.03 -13.24
C GLU A 64 -5.01 6.03 -12.82
N SER A 65 -5.76 7.02 -13.29
CA SER A 65 -7.20 7.13 -13.06
C SER A 65 -7.95 5.93 -13.62
N PHE A 66 -7.58 5.47 -14.82
CA PHE A 66 -8.14 4.26 -15.43
C PHE A 66 -7.86 3.01 -14.61
N ALA A 67 -6.64 2.88 -14.05
CA ALA A 67 -6.29 1.75 -13.21
C ALA A 67 -7.17 1.70 -11.95
N VAL A 68 -7.43 2.85 -11.31
CA VAL A 68 -8.36 2.96 -10.18
C VAL A 68 -9.79 2.60 -10.61
N ALA A 69 -10.29 3.21 -11.69
CA ALA A 69 -11.64 2.94 -12.19
C ALA A 69 -11.86 1.45 -12.53
N ARG A 70 -10.85 0.78 -13.09
CA ARG A 70 -10.90 -0.66 -13.39
C ARG A 70 -11.03 -1.53 -12.14
N LEU A 71 -10.49 -1.09 -11.00
CA LEU A 71 -10.67 -1.78 -9.72
C LEU A 71 -12.10 -1.67 -9.21
N LEU A 72 -12.88 -0.70 -9.65
CA LEU A 72 -14.23 -0.47 -9.13
C LEU A 72 -15.33 -0.87 -10.10
N ILE A 73 -15.09 -0.72 -11.39
CA ILE A 73 -16.06 -0.97 -12.46
C ILE A 73 -15.70 -2.30 -13.12
N PRO A 74 -16.44 -3.40 -12.84
CA PRO A 74 -16.14 -4.72 -13.36
C PRO A 74 -16.09 -4.78 -14.89
N GLU A 75 -16.88 -3.96 -15.58
CA GLU A 75 -16.97 -3.87 -17.03
C GLU A 75 -15.66 -3.42 -17.68
N PHE A 76 -14.83 -2.64 -16.96
CA PHE A 76 -13.49 -2.28 -17.42
C PHE A 76 -12.48 -3.41 -17.31
N ARG A 77 -12.82 -4.51 -16.62
CA ARG A 77 -11.95 -5.67 -16.45
C ARG A 77 -12.11 -6.63 -17.64
N GLY A 78 -11.37 -6.36 -18.71
CA GLY A 78 -11.21 -7.29 -19.83
C GLY A 78 -12.17 -7.09 -21.01
N GLU A 79 -12.47 -8.18 -21.72
CA GLU A 79 -13.39 -8.18 -22.86
C GLU A 79 -14.82 -8.40 -22.37
N LEU A 80 -15.67 -7.40 -22.60
CA LEU A 80 -17.11 -7.58 -22.47
C LEU A 80 -17.58 -8.63 -23.47
N SER A 81 -18.20 -9.68 -22.96
CA SER A 81 -18.81 -10.76 -23.76
C SER A 81 -20.07 -10.30 -24.50
N SER A 82 -20.71 -9.22 -24.06
CA SER A 82 -21.90 -8.63 -24.67
C SER A 82 -21.86 -7.10 -24.59
N LYS A 83 -22.58 -6.43 -25.50
CA LYS A 83 -22.82 -4.98 -25.40
C LYS A 83 -23.59 -4.66 -24.12
N LEU A 84 -23.29 -3.51 -23.53
CA LEU A 84 -24.07 -2.98 -22.42
C LEU A 84 -25.42 -2.47 -22.94
N GLU A 85 -26.48 -2.66 -22.14
CA GLU A 85 -27.82 -2.18 -22.47
C GLU A 85 -27.90 -0.65 -22.45
N ASN A 86 -27.12 -0.02 -21.58
CA ASN A 86 -27.00 1.43 -21.49
C ASN A 86 -26.04 1.98 -22.56
N GLU A 87 -26.58 2.71 -23.53
CA GLU A 87 -25.83 3.31 -24.63
C GLU A 87 -24.74 4.29 -24.14
N THR A 88 -25.00 5.01 -23.06
CA THR A 88 -24.02 5.95 -22.47
C THR A 88 -22.84 5.20 -21.87
N LYS A 89 -23.09 4.12 -21.11
CA LYS A 89 -22.02 3.26 -20.60
C LYS A 89 -21.23 2.64 -21.74
N GLN A 90 -21.91 2.14 -22.78
CA GLN A 90 -21.26 1.60 -23.96
C GLN A 90 -20.35 2.64 -24.64
N SER A 91 -20.78 3.90 -24.74
CA SER A 91 -19.94 4.98 -25.25
C SER A 91 -18.68 5.17 -24.41
N VAL A 92 -18.77 5.19 -23.07
CA VAL A 92 -17.59 5.27 -22.18
C VAL A 92 -16.66 4.06 -22.39
N MET A 93 -17.22 2.86 -22.54
CA MET A 93 -16.45 1.64 -22.83
C MET A 93 -15.69 1.72 -24.15
N ASP A 94 -16.30 2.32 -25.17
CA ASP A 94 -15.72 2.43 -26.51
C ASP A 94 -14.56 3.43 -26.53
N HIS A 95 -14.70 4.58 -25.85
CA HIS A 95 -13.62 5.58 -25.73
C HIS A 95 -12.41 5.04 -24.95
N THR A 96 -12.63 4.18 -23.96
CA THR A 96 -11.58 3.58 -23.13
C THR A 96 -11.06 2.24 -23.66
N ALA A 97 -11.49 1.80 -24.86
CA ALA A 97 -11.16 0.49 -25.41
C ALA A 97 -9.64 0.26 -25.59
N HIS A 98 -8.90 1.29 -25.98
CA HIS A 98 -7.45 1.19 -26.18
C HIS A 98 -6.69 0.94 -24.86
N LEU A 99 -7.08 1.59 -23.75
CA LEU A 99 -6.49 1.36 -22.43
C LEU A 99 -6.77 -0.05 -21.92
N ARG A 100 -8.00 -0.56 -22.16
CA ARG A 100 -8.34 -1.96 -21.86
C ARG A 100 -7.47 -2.93 -22.64
N ALA A 101 -7.24 -2.66 -23.92
CA ALA A 101 -6.38 -3.49 -24.77
C ALA A 101 -4.91 -3.47 -24.30
N GLU A 102 -4.37 -2.30 -23.96
CA GLU A 102 -3.00 -2.15 -23.42
C GLU A 102 -2.83 -2.95 -22.13
N GLN A 103 -3.76 -2.79 -21.19
CA GLN A 103 -3.74 -3.50 -19.91
C GLN A 103 -3.86 -5.02 -20.08
N LYS A 104 -4.76 -5.49 -20.96
CA LYS A 104 -4.88 -6.92 -21.27
C LYS A 104 -3.56 -7.49 -21.83
N ASN A 105 -2.79 -6.69 -22.56
CA ASN A 105 -1.49 -7.13 -23.07
C ASN A 105 -0.42 -7.22 -21.96
N MET A 106 -0.51 -6.38 -20.92
CA MET A 106 0.32 -6.51 -19.73
C MET A 106 -0.02 -7.75 -18.91
N GLU A 107 -1.30 -8.12 -18.83
CA GLU A 107 -1.75 -9.33 -18.13
C GLU A 107 -1.36 -10.64 -18.85
N LYS A 108 -1.12 -10.59 -20.17
CA LYS A 108 -0.58 -11.71 -20.95
C LYS A 108 0.93 -11.94 -20.72
N THR A 109 1.49 -11.43 -19.63
CA THR A 109 2.85 -11.75 -19.22
C THR A 109 2.90 -13.21 -18.78
N THR A 110 3.29 -14.08 -19.71
CA THR A 110 3.41 -15.52 -19.48
C THR A 110 4.60 -15.84 -18.60
N PRO A 111 4.54 -16.94 -17.81
CA PRO A 111 5.66 -17.40 -16.99
C PRO A 111 6.98 -17.55 -17.76
N SER A 112 6.92 -17.87 -19.05
CA SER A 112 8.09 -17.96 -19.94
C SER A 112 8.88 -16.65 -20.08
N LYS A 113 8.26 -15.49 -19.79
CA LYS A 113 8.98 -14.20 -19.75
C LYS A 113 9.87 -14.07 -18.51
N PHE A 114 9.65 -14.90 -17.49
CA PHE A 114 10.52 -15.02 -16.31
C PHE A 114 11.64 -16.05 -16.51
N ASP A 115 11.66 -16.75 -17.65
CA ASP A 115 12.79 -17.58 -18.07
C ASP A 115 13.84 -16.78 -18.87
N ASP A 116 13.63 -15.47 -19.04
CA ASP A 116 14.62 -14.58 -19.63
C ASP A 116 15.90 -14.59 -18.76
N PRO A 117 17.08 -14.90 -19.35
CA PRO A 117 18.35 -14.82 -18.62
C PRO A 117 18.57 -13.48 -17.92
N LEU A 118 18.09 -12.37 -18.49
CA LEU A 118 18.19 -11.04 -17.88
C LEU A 118 17.32 -10.91 -16.63
N TYR A 119 16.09 -11.43 -16.67
CA TYR A 119 15.20 -11.44 -15.50
C TYR A 119 15.77 -12.32 -14.37
N ARG A 120 16.36 -13.47 -14.71
CA ARG A 120 17.03 -14.33 -13.72
C ARG A 120 18.22 -13.63 -13.09
N ALA A 121 19.07 -12.99 -13.89
CA ALA A 121 20.21 -12.22 -13.40
C ALA A 121 19.77 -11.07 -12.48
N GLU A 122 18.73 -10.32 -12.86
CA GLU A 122 18.16 -9.27 -12.01
C GLU A 122 17.65 -9.83 -10.68
N LYS A 123 16.91 -10.94 -10.68
CA LYS A 123 16.42 -11.58 -9.47
C LYS A 123 17.52 -12.14 -8.58
N GLU A 124 18.58 -12.67 -9.17
CA GLU A 124 19.75 -13.13 -8.43
C GLU A 124 20.41 -11.97 -7.69
N VAL A 125 20.62 -10.83 -8.36
CA VAL A 125 21.14 -9.60 -7.73
C VAL A 125 20.24 -9.11 -6.59
N PHE A 126 18.93 -9.05 -6.79
CA PHE A 126 17.99 -8.65 -5.74
C PHE A 126 18.02 -9.63 -4.56
N HIS A 127 18.02 -10.93 -4.83
CA HIS A 127 18.06 -11.96 -3.80
C HIS A 127 19.37 -11.88 -3.00
N GLU A 128 20.51 -11.65 -3.66
CA GLU A 128 21.79 -11.45 -2.98
C GLU A 128 21.77 -10.21 -2.08
N ALA A 129 21.22 -9.09 -2.56
CA ALA A 129 21.09 -7.87 -1.78
C ALA A 129 20.18 -8.05 -0.55
N GLU A 130 19.06 -8.76 -0.71
CA GLU A 130 18.14 -9.06 0.40
C GLU A 130 18.78 -9.98 1.45
N MET A 131 19.47 -11.02 0.99
CA MET A 131 20.19 -11.95 1.86
C MET A 131 21.29 -11.23 2.63
N TYR A 132 22.02 -10.32 1.99
CA TYR A 132 23.02 -9.48 2.65
C TYR A 132 22.40 -8.60 3.74
N ARG A 133 21.31 -7.89 3.41
CA ARG A 133 20.58 -7.06 4.38
C ARG A 133 20.08 -7.88 5.57
N ALA A 134 19.53 -9.06 5.32
CA ALA A 134 19.10 -9.98 6.37
C ALA A 134 20.28 -10.44 7.24
N GLY A 135 21.43 -10.75 6.64
CA GLY A 135 22.65 -11.12 7.33
C GLY A 135 23.17 -10.00 8.26
N LEU A 136 23.19 -8.75 7.78
CA LEU A 136 23.54 -7.59 8.60
C LEU A 136 22.56 -7.42 9.77
N LEU A 137 21.26 -7.46 9.51
CA LEU A 137 20.24 -7.31 10.56
C LEU A 137 20.37 -8.38 11.63
N LEU A 138 20.62 -9.65 11.25
CA LEU A 138 20.88 -10.73 12.20
C LEU A 138 22.16 -10.46 12.99
N TYR A 139 23.25 -10.08 12.32
CA TYR A 139 24.53 -9.79 12.97
C TYR A 139 24.43 -8.68 14.03
N TYR A 140 23.67 -7.62 13.75
CA TYR A 140 23.45 -6.51 14.69
C TYR A 140 22.39 -6.77 15.76
N GLN A 141 21.58 -7.84 15.64
CA GLN A 141 20.72 -8.26 16.74
C GLN A 141 21.58 -8.83 17.88
N GLY A 142 21.60 -8.12 19.01
CA GLY A 142 22.49 -8.39 20.16
C GLY A 142 22.37 -9.77 20.82
N ASN A 143 21.43 -10.61 20.38
CA ASN A 143 21.11 -11.91 20.98
C ASN A 143 21.79 -13.12 20.32
N LEU A 144 22.64 -12.91 19.31
CA LEU A 144 23.39 -14.01 18.70
C LEU A 144 24.55 -14.50 19.57
N SER A 145 24.65 -15.82 19.72
CA SER A 145 25.81 -16.51 20.29
C SER A 145 27.06 -16.30 19.44
N LYS A 146 28.24 -16.52 20.04
CA LYS A 146 29.52 -16.38 19.35
C LYS A 146 29.65 -17.34 18.16
N THR A 147 29.03 -18.52 18.23
CA THR A 147 29.00 -19.51 17.16
C THR A 147 28.14 -19.05 16.00
N GLU A 148 26.95 -18.50 16.25
CA GLU A 148 26.05 -17.98 15.21
C GLU A 148 26.65 -16.76 14.50
N ARG A 149 27.32 -15.87 15.24
CA ARG A 149 28.04 -14.73 14.63
C ARG A 149 29.17 -15.19 13.70
N ALA A 150 29.92 -16.22 14.09
CA ALA A 150 30.99 -16.77 13.27
C ALA A 150 30.45 -17.45 12.00
N GLU A 151 29.29 -18.11 12.09
CA GLU A 151 28.62 -18.70 10.92
C GLU A 151 28.11 -17.63 9.95
N ILE A 152 27.48 -16.56 10.46
CA ILE A 152 27.04 -15.43 9.62
C ILE A 152 28.25 -14.74 8.99
N GLN A 153 29.32 -14.51 9.74
CA GLN A 153 30.54 -13.90 9.21
C GLN A 153 31.19 -14.77 8.13
N LYS A 154 31.24 -16.11 8.31
CA LYS A 154 31.73 -17.06 7.31
C LYS A 154 30.82 -17.11 6.07
N TRP A 155 29.51 -17.02 6.26
CA TRP A 155 28.53 -17.00 5.19
C TRP A 155 28.63 -15.70 4.37
N SER A 156 28.78 -14.54 5.02
CA SER A 156 29.01 -13.25 4.39
C SER A 156 30.38 -13.16 3.72
N ALA A 157 31.40 -13.81 4.29
CA ALA A 157 32.75 -13.91 3.74
C ALA A 157 32.81 -14.62 2.37
N ALA A 158 31.92 -15.58 2.15
CA ALA A 158 31.88 -16.38 0.93
C ALA A 158 31.24 -15.67 -0.26
N ARG A 159 30.70 -14.44 -0.08
CA ARG A 159 30.00 -13.68 -1.12
C ARG A 159 30.77 -12.42 -1.52
N PRO A 160 31.01 -12.18 -2.82
CA PRO A 160 31.67 -10.96 -3.30
C PRO A 160 30.90 -9.70 -2.84
N GLY A 161 31.59 -8.72 -2.28
CA GLY A 161 30.99 -7.43 -1.89
C GLY A 161 30.51 -7.31 -0.44
N CYS A 162 30.24 -8.41 0.26
CA CYS A 162 29.67 -8.39 1.63
C CYS A 162 30.66 -8.00 2.75
N MET A 163 31.97 -8.19 2.57
CA MET A 163 32.94 -8.04 3.66
C MET A 163 33.41 -6.60 3.93
N ARG A 164 33.22 -5.66 3.00
CA ARG A 164 33.85 -4.34 3.13
C ARG A 164 33.16 -3.42 4.15
N GLU A 165 31.95 -3.74 4.60
CA GLU A 165 31.15 -2.84 5.44
C GLU A 165 30.94 -3.35 6.88
N MET A 166 31.06 -4.66 7.14
CA MET A 166 30.83 -5.22 8.48
C MET A 166 31.90 -4.79 9.50
N ASP A 167 33.16 -4.62 9.07
CA ASP A 167 34.26 -4.17 9.94
C ASP A 167 34.32 -2.64 10.09
N GLY A 168 33.62 -1.87 9.24
CA GLY A 168 33.63 -0.40 9.25
C GLY A 168 32.65 0.24 10.23
N ALA A 169 31.60 -0.47 10.66
CA ALA A 169 30.57 0.05 11.55
C ALA A 169 30.88 -0.11 13.05
N VAL A 170 31.98 -0.77 13.41
CA VAL A 170 32.39 -0.99 14.81
C VAL A 170 33.17 0.21 15.39
N GLY A 171 33.50 1.21 14.58
CA GLY A 171 34.43 2.28 14.94
C GLY A 171 33.85 3.61 15.45
N THR A 172 32.59 3.97 15.18
CA THR A 172 32.24 5.41 15.21
C THR A 172 31.02 5.82 16.05
N GLU A 173 30.09 4.96 16.44
CA GLU A 173 28.83 5.43 17.07
C GLU A 173 28.42 4.71 18.36
N MET A 174 29.36 4.44 19.27
CA MET A 174 29.01 3.94 20.61
C MET A 174 29.74 4.62 21.79
N ASN A 175 30.27 5.82 21.59
CA ASN A 175 30.96 6.58 22.66
C ASN A 175 30.20 7.79 23.23
N ASP A 176 29.02 8.15 22.72
CA ASP A 176 28.33 9.39 23.14
C ASP A 176 27.24 9.22 24.21
N LEU A 177 27.14 8.06 24.86
CA LEU A 177 26.16 7.81 25.92
C LEU A 177 26.82 7.31 27.21
N ARG A 178 27.83 8.04 27.69
CA ARG A 178 28.29 7.92 29.08
C ARG A 178 29.14 9.12 29.54
N THR A 179 28.48 10.18 29.99
CA THR A 179 28.85 10.96 31.19
C THR A 179 27.85 12.09 31.41
N SER A 180 26.99 11.93 32.42
CA SER A 180 26.61 13.02 33.31
C SER A 180 25.98 12.39 34.55
N GLU A 181 26.85 12.03 35.48
CA GLU A 181 26.50 12.02 36.90
C GLU A 181 26.11 13.45 37.25
N ASP A 182 24.92 13.65 37.82
CA ASP A 182 24.67 14.79 38.69
C ASP A 182 23.84 14.30 39.88
N GLU A 183 24.41 14.57 41.03
CA GLU A 183 23.94 14.37 42.38
C GLU A 183 22.64 15.15 42.63
N ASP A 184 21.72 14.59 43.42
CA ASP A 184 21.36 15.15 44.74
C ASP A 184 19.96 14.77 45.24
N LYS A 185 19.96 14.48 46.55
CA LYS A 185 18.91 14.72 47.57
C LYS A 185 17.88 13.63 47.89
N GLU A 186 18.13 13.08 49.09
CA GLU A 186 17.18 12.48 50.00
C GLU A 186 15.96 13.36 50.26
N ASP A 187 14.79 12.73 50.48
CA ASP A 187 13.87 13.09 51.57
C ASP A 187 12.82 11.98 51.83
N ILE A 188 13.00 11.29 52.96
CA ILE A 188 12.03 11.05 54.06
C ILE A 188 10.57 10.61 53.72
N ILE A 189 10.32 9.31 54.03
CA ILE A 189 9.11 8.53 54.47
C ILE A 189 7.91 9.35 55.08
N PRO A 190 6.62 8.90 55.19
CA PRO A 190 6.19 7.49 55.35
C PRO A 190 4.78 6.99 54.91
N ALA A 191 4.68 5.65 54.94
CA ALA A 191 3.56 4.78 55.36
C ALA A 191 2.11 5.29 55.26
N GLY A 192 1.35 4.68 54.35
CA GLY A 192 -0.11 4.80 54.30
C GLY A 192 -0.75 3.47 53.92
N ALA A 193 -1.43 2.86 54.89
CA ALA A 193 -2.17 1.61 54.77
C ALA A 193 -3.26 1.64 53.70
N SER A 194 -3.50 0.51 53.02
CA SER A 194 -4.86 -0.01 52.79
C SER A 194 -4.87 -1.44 52.28
N ARG A 195 -5.04 -2.35 53.23
CA ARG A 195 -5.43 -3.74 53.05
C ARG A 195 -6.95 -3.79 53.14
N LYS A 196 -7.68 -4.17 52.09
CA LYS A 196 -9.04 -4.72 52.24
C LYS A 196 -9.56 -5.40 50.96
N ARG A 197 -9.78 -6.72 51.09
CA ARG A 197 -10.97 -7.48 50.68
C ARG A 197 -11.18 -7.66 49.15
N ARG A 198 -11.63 -8.80 48.62
CA ARG A 198 -12.36 -9.94 49.20
C ARG A 198 -12.50 -11.04 48.13
N LYS A 199 -12.47 -12.31 48.57
CA LYS A 199 -13.43 -13.41 48.28
C LYS A 199 -13.67 -13.79 46.81
N LYS A 200 -13.36 -15.04 46.37
CA LYS A 200 -14.12 -16.33 46.51
C LYS A 200 -14.39 -16.76 45.04
N GLU A 201 -14.27 -17.99 44.55
CA GLU A 201 -14.74 -19.30 45.01
C GLU A 201 -13.89 -20.40 44.34
N GLU A 202 -13.42 -21.37 45.12
CA GLU A 202 -13.03 -22.70 44.62
C GLU A 202 -14.22 -23.63 44.88
N GLY A 203 -14.77 -24.18 43.78
CA GLY A 203 -15.72 -25.27 43.79
C GLY A 203 -14.97 -26.60 43.70
N ALA A 204 -15.25 -27.47 44.67
CA ALA A 204 -14.77 -28.84 44.76
C ALA A 204 -15.49 -29.78 43.77
N VAL A 205 -14.79 -30.74 43.16
CA VAL A 205 -15.30 -32.10 42.86
C VAL A 205 -14.11 -33.07 42.76
N LYS A 206 -14.03 -34.07 43.65
CA LYS A 206 -13.86 -35.50 43.31
C LYS A 206 -13.71 -36.33 44.60
N GLY A 207 -14.71 -37.16 44.83
CA GLY A 207 -14.77 -38.27 45.78
C GLY A 207 -15.96 -39.10 45.36
#